data_AF-A0A5J4PYY4-F1
#
_entry.id   AF-A0A5J4PYY4-F1
#
_cell.length_a   1.000
_cell.length_b   1.000
_cell.length_c   1.000
_cell.angle_alpha   90.00
_cell.angle_beta   90.00
_cell.angle_gamma   90.00
#
_symmetry.space_group_name_H-M   'P 1'
#
loop_
_entity.id
_entity.type
_entity.pdbx_description
1 polymer ?
#
loop_
_entity_poly.entity_id
_entity_poly.type
_entity_poly.pdbx_seq_one_letter_code
_entity_poly.pdbx_strand_id
1 'polypeptide(L)' 'QYALPGGYADNHSNSSEYSQCKIDWAVDEEGNPAMLDGINFVKIYCAVNQVCGWAGETSTEISGVEDLHY' A
#
# COMPACT_ATOMS: atom_id res chain seq x y z
N GLN A 1 3.32 -8.78 14.84
CA GLN A 1 3.08 -7.38 14.45
C GLN A 1 1.61 -7.28 14.09
N TYR A 2 0.87 -6.34 14.68
CA TYR A 2 -0.56 -6.16 14.38
C TYR A 2 -0.67 -5.35 13.10
N ALA A 3 -1.38 -5.88 12.10
CA ALA A 3 -1.73 -5.12 10.91
C ALA A 3 -2.72 -4.02 11.32
N LEU A 4 -2.44 -2.77 10.94
CA LEU A 4 -3.42 -1.69 11.04
C LEU A 4 -4.60 -1.97 10.08
N PRO A 5 -5.78 -1.37 10.28
CA PRO A 5 -6.90 -1.56 9.36
C PRO A 5 -6.65 -1.08 7.92
N GLY A 6 -5.62 -0.24 7.70
CA GLY A 6 -5.25 0.27 6.38
C GLY A 6 -4.10 1.27 6.43
N GLY A 7 -3.83 1.93 5.30
CA GLY A 7 -2.89 3.05 5.20
C GLY A 7 -1.52 2.73 4.58
N TYR A 8 -1.09 1.46 4.61
CA TYR A 8 0.14 1.01 3.95
C TYR A 8 -0.04 -0.36 3.30
N ALA A 9 0.48 -0.52 2.08
CA ALA A 9 0.40 -1.77 1.34
C ALA A 9 1.26 -2.90 1.95
N ASP A 10 2.32 -2.55 2.70
CA ASP A 10 3.23 -3.50 3.38
C ASP A 10 2.75 -3.93 4.77
N ASN A 11 1.56 -3.48 5.18
CA ASN A 11 0.97 -3.78 6.49
C ASN A 11 0.36 -5.20 6.58
N HIS A 12 0.10 -5.83 5.43
CA HIS A 12 -0.36 -7.21 5.31
C HIS A 12 0.65 -8.05 4.52
N SER A 13 0.55 -9.39 4.60
CA SER A 13 1.41 -10.27 3.80
C SER A 13 1.26 -9.99 2.30
N ASN A 14 2.32 -10.18 1.54
CA ASN A 14 2.36 -9.93 0.08
C ASN A 14 1.30 -10.71 -0.72
N SER A 15 0.75 -11.79 -0.15
CA SER A 15 -0.31 -12.61 -0.76
C SER A 15 -1.73 -12.23 -0.32
N SER A 16 -1.89 -11.20 0.51
CA SER A 16 -3.17 -10.73 1.00
C SER A 16 -3.81 -9.75 0.01
N GLU A 17 -5.14 -9.74 -0.10
CA GLU A 17 -5.84 -8.66 -0.81
C GLU A 17 -5.50 -7.29 -0.23
N TYR A 18 -5.30 -7.21 1.09
CA TYR A 18 -5.01 -5.97 1.80
C TYR A 18 -3.58 -5.45 1.59
N SER A 19 -2.72 -6.17 0.86
CA SER A 19 -1.44 -5.62 0.34
C SER A 19 -1.55 -5.08 -1.09
N GLN A 20 -2.75 -5.09 -1.67
CA GLN A 20 -3.05 -4.48 -2.96
C GLN A 20 -3.61 -3.06 -2.80
N CYS A 21 -3.70 -2.31 -3.90
CA CYS A 21 -4.36 -1.01 -3.95
C CYS A 21 -5.58 -1.10 -4.88
N LYS A 22 -6.79 -0.93 -4.33
CA LYS A 22 -8.03 -0.85 -5.11
C LYS A 22 -8.56 0.58 -5.10
N ILE A 23 -8.90 1.11 -6.27
CA ILE A 23 -9.48 2.46 -6.41
C ILE A 23 -10.83 2.57 -5.70
N ASP A 24 -11.59 1.47 -5.64
CA ASP A 24 -12.88 1.39 -4.95
C ASP A 24 -12.79 1.63 -3.44
N TRP A 25 -11.59 1.52 -2.86
CA TRP A 25 -11.35 1.81 -1.45
C TRP A 25 -11.13 3.29 -1.15
N ALA A 26 -11.06 4.14 -2.19
CA ALA A 26 -10.97 5.57 -2.00
C ALA A 26 -12.23 6.09 -1.30
N VAL A 27 -12.02 6.91 -0.28
CA VAL A 27 -13.08 7.60 0.45
C VAL A 27 -12.86 9.10 0.41
N ASP A 28 -13.95 9.86 0.51
CA ASP A 28 -13.91 11.31 0.68
C ASP A 28 -13.51 11.71 2.11
N GLU A 29 -13.50 13.02 2.38
CA GLU A 29 -13.13 13.56 3.70
C GLU A 29 -14.09 13.15 4.84
N GLU A 30 -15.31 12.75 4.50
CA GLU A 30 -16.34 12.29 5.44
C GLU A 30 -16.33 10.76 5.61
N GLY A 31 -15.50 10.05 4.84
CA GLY A 31 -15.39 8.59 4.85
C GLY A 31 -16.38 7.87 3.94
N ASN A 32 -17.09 8.57 3.05
CA ASN A 32 -17.97 7.94 2.07
C ASN A 32 -17.18 7.44 0.85
N PRO A 33 -17.62 6.39 0.14
CA PRO A 33 -16.97 5.93 -1.08
C PRO A 33 -16.84 7.05 -2.13
N ALA A 34 -15.63 7.27 -2.63
CA ALA A 34 -15.33 8.37 -3.55
C ALA A 34 -15.77 8.11 -5.01
N MET A 35 -16.08 6.85 -5.36
CA MET A 35 -16.61 6.44 -6.68
C MET A 35 -15.81 7.03 -7.87
N LEU A 36 -14.49 6.85 -7.87
CA LEU A 36 -13.59 7.39 -8.87
C LEU A 36 -13.65 6.60 -10.20
N ASP A 37 -13.67 7.29 -11.33
CA ASP A 37 -13.70 6.64 -12.66
C ASP A 37 -12.36 5.96 -13.04
N GLY A 38 -11.25 6.37 -12.43
CA GLY A 38 -9.93 5.84 -12.74
C GLY A 38 -8.76 6.60 -12.09
N ILE A 39 -7.53 6.13 -12.34
CA ILE A 39 -6.29 6.74 -11.86
C ILE A 39 -5.47 7.22 -13.06
N ASN A 40 -5.12 8.51 -13.08
CA ASN A 40 -4.22 9.03 -14.12
C ASN A 40 -2.74 8.91 -13.75
N PHE A 41 -2.42 9.00 -12.45
CA PHE A 41 -1.05 9.00 -11.96
C PHE A 41 -0.96 8.29 -10.63
N VAL A 42 0.09 7.49 -10.44
CA VAL A 42 0.43 6.86 -9.16
C VAL A 42 1.78 7.40 -8.70
N LYS A 43 1.84 7.91 -7.47
CA LYS A 43 3.08 8.29 -6.81
C LYS A 43 3.35 7.36 -5.64
N ILE A 44 4.50 6.71 -5.67
CA ILE A 44 4.91 5.72 -4.67
C ILE A 44 5.95 6.35 -3.75
N TYR A 45 5.76 6.17 -2.44
CA TYR A 45 6.74 6.54 -1.43
C TYR A 45 7.02 5.33 -0.53
N CYS A 46 8.30 5.04 -0.32
CA CYS A 46 8.75 4.02 0.62
C CYS A 46 9.11 4.71 1.95
N ALA A 47 8.56 4.23 3.07
CA ALA A 47 8.65 4.92 4.36
C ALA A 47 9.85 4.48 5.22
N VAL A 48 10.20 3.20 5.19
CA VAL A 48 11.24 2.63 6.06
C VAL A 48 12.48 2.31 5.25
N ASN A 49 13.62 2.84 5.68
CA ASN A 49 14.96 2.39 5.28
C ASN A 49 15.88 2.54 6.50
N GLN A 50 15.93 1.50 7.32
CA GLN A 50 16.63 1.48 8.60
C GLN A 50 17.71 0.41 8.60
N VAL A 51 18.91 0.79 9.07
CA VAL A 51 19.96 -0.16 9.44
C VAL A 51 19.77 -0.56 10.90
N CYS A 52 19.53 -1.85 11.16
CA CYS A 52 19.28 -2.44 12.48
C CYS A 52 20.56 -3.01 13.12
N GLY A 53 21.74 -2.58 12.65
CA GLY A 53 23.04 -3.04 13.13
C GLY A 53 23.26 -4.53 12.88
N TRP A 54 23.57 -5.29 13.93
CA TRP A 54 23.82 -6.73 13.84
C TRP A 54 22.62 -7.54 13.32
N ALA A 55 21.40 -7.04 13.52
CA ALA A 55 20.16 -7.69 13.06
C ALA A 55 19.86 -7.45 11.56
N GLY A 56 20.74 -6.73 10.85
CA GLY A 56 20.61 -6.45 9.42
C GLY A 56 19.94 -5.12 9.13
N GLU A 57 19.07 -5.11 8.13
CA GLU A 57 18.33 -3.94 7.66
C GLU A 57 16.82 -4.21 7.66
N THR A 58 16.06 -3.14 7.73
CA THR A 58 14.60 -3.17 7.58
C THR A 58 14.24 -2.07 6.59
N SER A 59 13.68 -2.47 5.45
CA SER A 59 13.24 -1.56 4.40
C SER A 59 11.81 -1.90 3.98
N THR A 60 11.07 -0.87 3.57
CA THR A 60 9.87 -1.03 2.76
C THR A 60 10.29 -0.83 1.31
N GLU A 61 10.00 -1.82 0.46
CA GLU A 61 10.41 -1.82 -0.94
C GLU A 61 9.24 -2.16 -1.85
N ILE A 62 9.26 -1.66 -3.08
CA ILE A 62 8.32 -2.04 -4.13
C ILE A 62 9.10 -2.71 -5.26
N SER A 63 8.71 -3.94 -5.60
CA SER A 63 9.35 -4.72 -6.67
C SER A 63 8.78 -4.43 -8.05
N GLY A 64 7.55 -3.91 -8.15
CA GLY A 64 6.89 -3.59 -9.41
C GLY A 64 5.48 -3.05 -9.24
N VAL A 65 4.86 -2.70 -10.36
CA VAL A 65 3.46 -2.28 -10.48
C VAL A 65 2.84 -3.08 -11.61
N GLU A 66 1.65 -3.64 -11.37
CA GLU A 66 0.87 -4.41 -12.34
C GLU A 66 -0.57 -3.86 -12.34
N ASP A 67 -1.16 -3.73 -13.52
CA ASP A 67 -2.59 -3.42 -13.65
C ASP A 67 -3.39 -4.71 -13.47
N LEU A 68 -4.33 -4.69 -12.52
CA LEU A 68 -5.15 -5.85 -12.16
C LEU A 68 -6.57 -5.79 -12.77
N HIS A 69 -6.86 -4.79 -13.63
CA HIS A 69 -8.08 -4.79 -14.43
C HIS A 69 -7.94 -5.68 -15.66
N TYR A 70 -8.74 -6.75 -15.73
CA TYR A 70 -8.86 -7.67 -16.87
C TYR A 70 -10.15 -7.45 -17.64
#